data_AF-A0A961Y099-F1
#
_entry.id   AF-A0A961Y099-F1
#
_cell.length_a   1.000
_cell.length_b   1.000
_cell.length_c   1.000
_cell.angle_alpha   90.00
_cell.angle_beta   90.00
_cell.angle_gamma   90.00
#
_symmetry.space_group_name_H-M   'P 1'
#
loop_
_entity.id
_entity.type
_entity.pdbx_description
1 polymer ?
#
loop_
_entity_poly.entity_id
_entity_poly.type
_entity_poly.pdbx_seq_one_letter_code
_entity_poly.pdbx_strand_id
1 'polypeptide(L)'
;FVFYVFDLLYLDGYNLRAVPLADRKAVLDKVVSSEGGLIRFSGHFEESGDMVLRHACRLSLEGIISKLRDAPYRTGRGKSWVKSKCSARQEFVVAGYVPSTVSTKRVGSLVLGVYDGEELLHVGRVGTGFSDAVAADLLRKLEPIRTTASPFGEKLSPEAGRKVKYVRPKLVAEVEFRAWTADGNLRHASFRGLREDKDPREIVRERPKGRAKEVPMQKRTVKLTHPDRVYWPDAGVTKEGLADYYAEVWRFISPHIVGRPLALLRCPSGIEGEKFFQKHAWKGINPNIVLVKDPADPSDEPLISINDLDGLMGLVQSAVLEIHPWGSSLTDWEKPDLIVLDLDPGEDVAWQAVIDAALEAKQRLTDAGLAAFVKTSGGKGLHVVSPLEPKADWSAAKAFTKSIADSMASDAPDRYVSTITKSKRHGKILVDYLRNQRGATAVAPYSTRARPGAAVSAPLQWDELGSGIGPAYFTVKNMPSRLSSLSSDPWAEFRSAAAPLATASKRSRKRS
;
A
#
# COMPACT_ATOMS: atom_id res chain seq x y z
N PHE A 1 -3.60 8.55 -24.15
CA PHE A 1 -4.17 9.49 -23.17
C PHE A 1 -5.67 9.30 -23.20
N VAL A 2 -6.33 9.10 -22.05
CA VAL A 2 -7.78 8.89 -21.98
C VAL A 2 -8.42 10.14 -21.37
N PHE A 3 -9.41 10.71 -22.04
CA PHE A 3 -10.12 11.92 -21.62
C PHE A 3 -11.46 11.56 -20.99
N TYR A 4 -11.62 11.88 -19.71
CA TYR A 4 -12.87 11.62 -18.99
C TYR A 4 -13.78 12.85 -19.02
N VAL A 5 -14.96 12.71 -19.62
CA VAL A 5 -16.00 13.74 -19.67
C VAL A 5 -17.02 13.49 -18.57
N PHE A 6 -17.42 14.55 -17.86
CA PHE A 6 -18.24 14.44 -16.65
C PHE A 6 -19.49 15.32 -16.67
N ASP A 7 -19.64 16.20 -17.67
CA ASP A 7 -20.75 17.15 -17.84
C ASP A 7 -20.89 17.54 -19.33
N LEU A 8 -22.09 17.93 -19.75
CA LEU A 8 -22.42 18.32 -21.13
C LEU A 8 -23.09 19.69 -21.12
N LEU A 9 -22.33 20.72 -21.52
CA LEU A 9 -22.81 22.11 -21.46
C LEU A 9 -23.53 22.55 -22.73
N TYR A 10 -23.20 21.94 -23.87
CA TYR A 10 -23.73 22.24 -25.19
C TYR A 10 -23.86 20.95 -26.00
N LEU A 11 -24.92 20.83 -26.77
CA LEU A 11 -25.16 19.73 -27.70
C LEU A 11 -25.93 20.26 -28.92
N ASP A 12 -25.43 20.02 -30.13
CA ASP A 12 -26.11 20.30 -31.41
C ASP A 12 -26.75 21.70 -31.52
N GLY A 13 -26.03 22.73 -31.08
CA GLY A 13 -26.50 24.13 -31.10
C GLY A 13 -27.34 24.54 -29.89
N TYR A 14 -27.74 23.60 -29.02
CA TYR A 14 -28.49 23.89 -27.80
C TYR A 14 -27.57 24.12 -26.60
N ASN A 15 -27.83 25.20 -25.88
CA ASN A 15 -27.15 25.54 -24.62
C ASN A 15 -27.83 24.83 -23.44
N LEU A 16 -27.21 23.79 -22.90
CA LEU A 16 -27.76 22.99 -21.81
C LEU A 16 -27.41 23.53 -20.42
N ARG A 17 -26.68 24.65 -20.30
CA ARG A 17 -26.21 25.14 -18.98
C ARG A 17 -27.33 25.40 -17.96
N ALA A 18 -28.53 25.77 -18.42
CA ALA A 18 -29.69 26.01 -17.53
C ALA A 18 -30.40 24.72 -17.10
N VAL A 19 -30.12 23.59 -17.74
CA VAL A 19 -30.71 22.27 -17.44
C VAL A 19 -30.05 21.67 -16.20
N PRO A 20 -30.75 20.91 -15.34
CA PRO A 20 -30.17 20.18 -14.20
C PRO A 20 -28.99 19.27 -14.56
N LEU A 21 -28.02 19.09 -13.66
CA LEU A 21 -26.83 18.25 -13.89
C LEU A 21 -27.19 16.79 -14.22
N ALA A 22 -28.17 16.21 -13.53
CA ALA A 22 -28.62 14.84 -13.79
C ALA A 22 -29.01 14.64 -15.25
N ASP A 23 -29.83 15.52 -15.80
CA ASP A 23 -30.32 15.43 -17.17
C ASP A 23 -29.20 15.65 -18.18
N ARG A 24 -28.30 16.61 -17.91
CA ARG A 24 -27.10 16.82 -18.76
C ARG A 24 -26.22 15.58 -18.80
N LYS A 25 -26.02 14.90 -17.66
CA LYS A 25 -25.24 13.66 -17.58
C LYS A 25 -25.96 12.49 -18.27
N ALA A 26 -27.28 12.39 -18.16
CA ALA A 26 -28.06 11.35 -18.85
C ALA A 26 -27.99 11.50 -20.37
N VAL A 27 -27.95 12.73 -20.88
CA VAL A 27 -27.71 12.98 -22.31
C VAL A 27 -26.25 12.69 -22.68
N LEU A 28 -25.28 13.10 -21.84
CA LEU A 28 -23.86 12.82 -22.07
C LEU A 28 -23.57 11.32 -22.21
N ASP A 29 -24.16 10.50 -21.35
CA ASP A 29 -23.97 9.05 -21.35
C ASP A 29 -24.43 8.40 -22.66
N LYS A 30 -25.44 8.97 -23.33
CA LYS A 30 -25.91 8.50 -24.65
C LYS A 30 -25.01 8.92 -25.81
N VAL A 31 -24.26 10.02 -25.63
CA VAL A 31 -23.39 10.60 -26.68
C VAL A 31 -21.99 9.99 -26.63
N VAL A 32 -21.52 9.57 -25.46
CA VAL A 32 -20.19 8.99 -25.28
C VAL A 32 -20.28 7.47 -25.41
N SER A 33 -19.61 6.89 -26.42
CA SER A 33 -19.55 5.43 -26.59
C SER A 33 -19.07 4.72 -25.32
N SER A 34 -19.81 3.69 -24.92
CA SER A 34 -19.54 2.87 -23.74
C SER A 34 -18.33 1.95 -23.86
N GLU A 35 -17.71 1.83 -25.05
CA GLU A 35 -16.64 0.86 -25.30
C GLU A 35 -15.41 1.47 -26.00
N GLY A 36 -14.22 1.21 -25.43
CA GLY A 36 -12.92 1.30 -26.12
C GLY A 36 -12.39 2.69 -26.50
N GLY A 37 -13.21 3.74 -26.44
CA GLY A 37 -12.85 5.09 -26.90
C GLY A 37 -11.82 5.85 -26.05
N LEU A 38 -11.12 6.80 -26.69
CA LEU A 38 -10.24 7.77 -26.02
C LEU A 38 -11.01 8.75 -25.12
N ILE A 39 -12.31 8.95 -25.39
CA ILE A 39 -13.22 9.75 -24.57
C ILE A 39 -14.10 8.79 -23.77
N ARG A 40 -14.18 8.99 -22.45
CA ARG A 40 -14.95 8.12 -21.54
C ARG A 40 -15.86 8.92 -20.64
N PHE A 41 -17.04 8.38 -20.36
CA PHE A 41 -17.94 8.95 -19.38
C PHE A 41 -17.40 8.75 -17.96
N SER A 42 -17.38 9.81 -17.18
CA SER A 42 -17.08 9.77 -15.75
C SER A 42 -18.39 9.56 -14.98
N GLY A 43 -18.56 8.32 -14.53
CA GLY A 43 -19.67 7.91 -13.67
C GLY A 43 -19.75 8.69 -12.36
N HIS A 44 -20.83 8.46 -11.62
CA HIS A 44 -21.07 9.09 -10.32
C HIS A 44 -21.75 8.11 -9.38
N PHE A 45 -21.69 8.46 -8.10
CA PHE A 45 -22.27 7.74 -6.98
C PHE A 45 -23.44 8.59 -6.46
N GLU A 46 -24.56 7.95 -6.12
CA GLU A 46 -25.71 8.59 -5.45
C GLU A 46 -25.70 8.38 -3.93
N GLU A 47 -24.66 7.72 -3.41
CA GLU A 47 -24.43 7.42 -2.01
C GLU A 47 -23.97 8.65 -1.20
N SER A 48 -23.98 8.51 0.13
CA SER A 48 -23.56 9.59 1.03
C SER A 48 -22.12 10.03 0.80
N GLY A 49 -21.91 11.34 0.66
CA GLY A 49 -20.60 11.92 0.35
C GLY A 49 -19.52 11.61 1.39
N ASP A 50 -19.86 11.46 2.67
CA ASP A 50 -18.91 11.06 3.72
C ASP A 50 -18.41 9.61 3.53
N MET A 51 -19.30 8.71 3.09
CA MET A 51 -18.98 7.32 2.85
C MET A 51 -18.05 7.21 1.65
N VAL A 52 -18.42 7.84 0.53
CA VAL A 52 -17.59 7.87 -0.69
C VAL A 52 -16.24 8.51 -0.41
N LEU A 53 -16.18 9.61 0.37
CA LEU A 53 -14.91 10.23 0.77
C LEU A 53 -14.06 9.27 1.63
N ARG A 54 -14.65 8.61 2.63
CA ARG A 54 -13.92 7.63 3.46
C ARG A 54 -13.36 6.48 2.64
N HIS A 55 -14.10 5.97 1.65
CA HIS A 55 -13.62 4.93 0.74
C HIS A 55 -12.55 5.46 -0.20
N ALA A 56 -12.73 6.65 -0.78
CA ALA A 56 -11.72 7.31 -1.61
C ALA A 56 -10.39 7.49 -0.85
N CYS A 57 -10.45 7.89 0.42
CA CYS A 57 -9.25 8.03 1.25
C CYS A 57 -8.64 6.68 1.63
N ARG A 58 -9.45 5.63 1.92
CA ARG A 58 -8.95 4.26 2.12
C ARG A 58 -8.25 3.70 0.88
N LEU A 59 -8.76 4.03 -0.30
CA LEU A 59 -8.14 3.70 -1.58
C LEU A 59 -6.96 4.62 -1.94
N SER A 60 -6.55 5.56 -1.08
CA SER A 60 -5.45 6.51 -1.35
C SER A 60 -5.69 7.40 -2.59
N LEU A 61 -6.95 7.71 -2.92
CA LEU A 61 -7.32 8.69 -3.95
C LEU A 61 -7.19 10.13 -3.41
N GLU A 62 -7.19 11.14 -4.30
CA GLU A 62 -7.03 12.55 -3.90
C GLU A 62 -8.21 13.08 -3.05
N GLY A 63 -9.40 12.52 -3.26
CA GLY A 63 -10.66 12.96 -2.66
C GLY A 63 -11.82 12.79 -3.63
N ILE A 64 -12.92 13.51 -3.38
CA ILE A 64 -14.15 13.45 -4.19
C ILE A 64 -14.57 14.84 -4.66
N ILE A 65 -15.34 14.88 -5.74
CA ILE A 65 -16.08 16.06 -6.20
C ILE A 65 -17.56 15.78 -6.01
N SER A 66 -18.22 16.53 -5.13
CA SER A 66 -19.66 16.49 -4.94
C SER A 66 -20.30 17.61 -5.74
N LYS A 67 -21.34 17.31 -6.52
CA LYS A 67 -22.10 18.30 -7.28
C LYS A 67 -23.58 18.21 -6.93
N LEU A 68 -24.26 19.34 -6.87
CA LEU A 68 -25.71 19.36 -6.71
C LEU A 68 -26.37 18.78 -7.97
N ARG A 69 -27.17 17.73 -7.78
CA ARG A 69 -27.78 16.93 -8.84
C ARG A 69 -28.74 17.74 -9.71
N ASP A 70 -29.50 18.62 -9.09
CA ASP A 70 -30.55 19.44 -9.66
C ASP A 70 -30.08 20.84 -10.10
N ALA A 71 -28.79 21.17 -9.89
CA ALA A 71 -28.29 22.51 -10.16
C ALA A 71 -27.95 22.74 -11.65
N PRO A 72 -28.27 23.95 -12.18
CA PRO A 72 -27.75 24.39 -13.47
C PRO A 72 -26.24 24.64 -13.39
N TYR A 73 -25.57 24.57 -14.53
CA TYR A 73 -24.17 24.99 -14.63
C TYR A 73 -24.08 26.52 -14.56
N ARG A 74 -23.20 27.04 -13.71
CA ARG A 74 -22.87 28.46 -13.62
C ARG A 74 -21.36 28.65 -13.74
N THR A 75 -20.95 29.56 -14.62
CA THR A 75 -19.53 29.93 -14.78
C THR A 75 -19.05 30.70 -13.55
N GLY A 76 -17.84 30.40 -13.08
CA GLY A 76 -17.20 31.10 -11.94
C GLY A 76 -17.23 30.29 -10.63
N ARG A 77 -16.93 30.95 -9.51
CA ARG A 77 -16.97 30.30 -8.19
C ARG A 77 -18.42 30.18 -7.72
N GLY A 78 -18.81 28.98 -7.28
CA GLY A 78 -20.13 28.71 -6.73
C GLY A 78 -20.09 27.63 -5.65
N LYS A 79 -21.25 27.32 -5.08
CA LYS A 79 -21.43 26.27 -4.06
C LYS A 79 -22.05 24.98 -4.62
N SER A 80 -22.38 24.94 -5.91
CA SER A 80 -23.01 23.79 -6.58
C SER A 80 -22.05 22.65 -6.88
N TRP A 81 -20.76 22.87 -6.64
CA TRP A 81 -19.68 21.90 -6.66
C TRP A 81 -18.90 22.10 -5.37
N VAL A 82 -18.51 21.01 -4.71
CA VAL A 82 -17.52 21.02 -3.63
C VAL A 82 -16.47 19.95 -3.90
N LYS A 83 -15.19 20.34 -3.84
CA LYS A 83 -14.08 19.37 -3.80
C LYS A 83 -13.77 19.07 -2.33
N SER A 84 -13.97 17.82 -1.94
CA SER A 84 -13.56 17.33 -0.62
C SER A 84 -12.31 16.50 -0.79
N LYS A 85 -11.16 17.02 -0.35
CA LYS A 85 -9.88 16.32 -0.46
C LYS A 85 -9.72 15.36 0.71
N CYS A 86 -8.93 14.30 0.50
CA CYS A 86 -8.34 13.53 1.60
C CYS A 86 -7.22 14.36 2.23
N SER A 87 -7.58 15.38 3.00
CA SER A 87 -6.66 16.24 3.75
C SER A 87 -6.87 16.03 5.25
N ALA A 88 -5.77 15.97 5.99
CA ALA A 88 -5.83 16.02 7.44
C ALA A 88 -5.99 17.48 7.89
N ARG A 89 -6.84 17.71 8.90
CA ARG A 89 -7.04 19.03 9.51
C ARG A 89 -6.86 18.84 11.01
N GLN A 90 -6.05 19.71 11.60
CA GLN A 90 -5.69 19.63 13.02
C GLN A 90 -5.29 21.01 13.53
N GLU A 91 -5.39 21.19 14.85
CA GLU A 91 -4.85 22.29 15.61
C GLU A 91 -3.35 22.13 15.93
N PHE A 92 -2.65 23.26 15.97
CA PHE A 92 -1.23 23.38 16.27
C PHE A 92 -0.95 24.60 17.13
N VAL A 93 0.00 24.49 18.05
CA VAL A 93 0.45 25.61 18.88
C VAL A 93 1.35 26.53 18.06
N VAL A 94 1.12 27.84 18.13
CA VAL A 94 1.98 28.85 17.53
C VAL A 94 3.11 29.18 18.50
N ALA A 95 4.33 28.81 18.14
CA ALA A 95 5.55 29.01 18.94
C ALA A 95 6.51 30.06 18.36
N GLY A 96 6.22 30.56 17.17
CA GLY A 96 6.98 31.65 16.56
C GLY A 96 6.39 32.09 15.24
N TYR A 97 7.02 33.08 14.63
CA TYR A 97 6.72 33.50 13.26
C TYR A 97 7.99 33.98 12.55
N VAL A 98 7.94 33.98 11.23
CA VAL A 98 8.94 34.63 10.37
C VAL A 98 8.26 35.85 9.73
N PRO A 99 8.84 37.06 9.83
CA PRO A 99 8.31 38.24 9.14
C PRO A 99 8.24 38.04 7.63
N SER A 100 7.23 38.63 6.98
CA SER A 100 7.16 38.62 5.52
C SER A 100 8.34 39.37 4.90
N THR A 101 8.84 38.87 3.78
CA THR A 101 9.88 39.54 2.98
C THR A 101 9.35 40.75 2.22
N VAL A 102 8.03 40.84 2.05
CA VAL A 102 7.35 41.91 1.31
C VAL A 102 6.89 43.03 2.23
N SER A 103 6.64 42.75 3.51
CA SER A 103 6.28 43.77 4.50
C SER A 103 6.62 43.32 5.92
N THR A 104 7.33 44.16 6.66
CA THR A 104 7.67 43.92 8.07
C THR A 104 6.45 44.02 9.01
N LYS A 105 5.33 44.57 8.53
CA LYS A 105 4.06 44.70 9.28
C LYS A 105 3.16 43.47 9.15
N ARG A 106 3.65 42.35 8.57
CA ARG A 106 2.89 41.12 8.37
C ARG A 106 3.73 39.89 8.70
N VAL A 107 3.10 38.84 9.20
CA VAL A 107 3.73 37.52 9.25
C VAL A 107 3.88 36.96 7.84
N GLY A 108 5.02 36.32 7.55
CA GLY A 108 5.25 35.56 6.32
C GLY A 108 4.99 34.06 6.52
N SER A 109 5.29 33.55 7.71
CA SER A 109 4.88 32.21 8.13
C SER A 109 4.79 32.09 9.64
N LEU A 110 3.95 31.18 10.13
CA LEU A 110 3.93 30.75 11.53
C LEU A 110 4.80 29.52 11.70
N VAL A 111 5.43 29.41 12.86
CA VAL A 111 6.22 28.26 13.30
C VAL A 111 5.37 27.49 14.32
N LEU A 112 5.15 26.21 14.05
CA LEU A 112 4.12 25.40 14.70
C LEU A 112 4.73 24.29 15.56
N GLY A 113 3.99 23.91 16.59
CA GLY A 113 4.29 22.75 17.42
C GLY A 113 3.07 22.01 17.93
N VAL A 114 3.33 20.86 18.55
CA VAL A 114 2.36 20.07 19.34
C VAL A 114 3.04 19.63 20.63
N TYR A 115 2.27 19.46 21.69
CA TYR A 115 2.81 18.92 22.94
C TYR A 115 2.96 17.39 22.86
N ASP A 116 4.05 16.89 23.41
CA ASP A 116 4.25 15.50 23.80
C ASP A 116 4.71 15.48 25.27
N GLY A 117 3.80 15.09 26.17
CA GLY A 117 3.98 15.33 27.60
C GLY A 117 4.09 16.83 27.90
N GLU A 118 5.18 17.25 28.56
CA GLU A 118 5.45 18.65 28.89
C GLU A 118 6.25 19.38 27.81
N GLU A 119 6.79 18.67 26.82
CA GLU A 119 7.66 19.23 25.80
C GLU A 119 6.86 19.66 24.57
N LEU A 120 7.19 20.84 24.04
CA LEU A 120 6.64 21.32 22.78
C LEU A 120 7.55 20.88 21.63
N LEU A 121 7.04 20.03 20.74
CA LEU A 121 7.75 19.52 19.58
C LEU A 121 7.47 20.39 18.35
N HIS A 122 8.51 20.70 17.58
CA HIS A 122 8.37 21.46 16.33
C HIS A 122 7.84 20.57 15.20
N VAL A 123 6.81 21.04 14.50
CA VAL A 123 6.15 20.29 13.41
C VAL A 123 6.19 21.01 12.06
N GLY A 124 6.99 22.06 11.94
CA GLY A 124 7.19 22.80 10.70
C GLY A 124 6.54 24.18 10.70
N ARG A 125 6.38 24.72 9.49
CA ARG A 125 5.90 26.09 9.26
C ARG A 125 4.70 26.12 8.34
N VAL A 126 3.85 27.12 8.51
CA VAL A 126 2.73 27.42 7.61
C VAL A 126 2.86 28.85 7.09
N GLY A 127 3.01 29.00 5.77
CA GLY A 127 3.17 30.29 5.08
C GLY A 127 2.03 30.63 4.12
N THR A 128 0.99 29.80 4.05
CA THR A 128 -0.16 29.97 3.14
C THR A 128 -1.48 29.94 3.93
N GLY A 129 -2.56 30.44 3.34
CA GLY A 129 -3.89 30.46 3.99
C GLY A 129 -4.21 31.75 4.75
N PHE A 130 -3.32 32.73 4.76
CA PHE A 130 -3.55 34.06 5.33
C PHE A 130 -4.02 35.04 4.25
N SER A 131 -4.98 35.91 4.58
CA SER A 131 -5.16 37.17 3.87
C SER A 131 -4.21 38.24 4.44
N ASP A 132 -4.00 39.34 3.72
CA ASP A 132 -3.17 40.45 4.19
C ASP A 132 -3.62 41.01 5.54
N ALA A 133 -4.94 41.12 5.75
CA ALA A 133 -5.52 41.59 7.00
C ALA A 133 -5.26 40.59 8.14
N VAL A 134 -5.42 39.29 7.88
CA VAL A 134 -5.16 38.22 8.87
C VAL A 134 -3.68 38.16 9.23
N ALA A 135 -2.77 38.28 8.26
CA ALA A 135 -1.34 38.27 8.51
C ALA A 135 -0.86 39.46 9.36
N ALA A 136 -1.48 40.63 9.19
CA ALA A 136 -1.23 41.80 10.02
C ALA A 136 -1.82 41.64 11.43
N ASP A 137 -3.02 41.06 11.55
CA ASP A 137 -3.67 40.80 12.84
C ASP A 137 -2.88 39.79 13.69
N LEU A 138 -2.43 38.70 13.06
CA LEU A 138 -1.57 37.71 13.71
C LEU A 138 -0.29 38.35 14.25
N LEU A 139 0.35 39.24 13.48
CA LEU A 139 1.54 39.93 13.95
C LEU A 139 1.25 40.80 15.18
N ARG A 140 0.13 41.54 15.19
CA ARG A 140 -0.29 42.35 16.35
C ARG A 140 -0.54 41.49 17.59
N LYS A 141 -1.13 40.30 17.44
CA LYS A 141 -1.36 39.36 18.55
C LYS A 141 -0.06 38.69 19.03
N LEU A 142 0.90 38.46 18.14
CA LEU A 142 2.15 37.73 18.44
C LEU A 142 3.27 38.62 19.02
N GLU A 143 3.41 39.88 18.60
CA GLU A 143 4.48 40.77 19.09
C GLU A 143 4.47 40.95 20.63
N PRO A 144 3.32 41.15 21.32
CA PRO A 144 3.29 41.32 22.78
C PRO A 144 3.73 40.08 23.57
N ILE A 145 3.67 38.89 22.97
CA ILE A 145 4.01 37.62 23.62
C ILE A 145 5.37 37.08 23.14
N ARG A 146 6.20 37.91 22.53
CA ARG A 146 7.56 37.52 22.12
C ARG A 146 8.43 37.07 23.29
N THR A 147 9.34 36.18 22.96
CA THR A 147 10.36 35.67 23.87
C THR A 147 11.70 35.54 23.13
N THR A 148 12.78 35.60 23.88
CA THR A 148 14.16 35.39 23.38
C THR A 148 14.53 33.92 23.33
N ALA A 149 13.98 33.11 24.25
CA ALA A 149 14.20 31.67 24.31
C ALA A 149 13.24 30.90 23.38
N SER A 150 13.74 29.85 22.74
CA SER A 150 12.91 28.89 22.00
C SER A 150 11.94 28.20 22.97
N PRO A 151 10.63 28.12 22.67
CA PRO A 151 9.68 27.37 23.48
C PRO A 151 9.68 25.87 23.18
N PHE A 152 10.41 25.42 22.15
CA PHE A 152 10.53 24.01 21.78
C PHE A 152 11.49 23.26 22.70
N GLY A 153 11.18 22.01 23.02
CA GLY A 153 12.04 21.13 23.83
C GLY A 153 13.38 20.82 23.15
N GLU A 154 13.38 20.74 21.82
CA GLU A 154 14.59 20.53 21.01
C GLU A 154 15.01 21.80 20.26
N LYS A 155 16.32 21.90 19.98
CA LYS A 155 16.88 22.99 19.19
C LYS A 155 16.48 22.82 17.72
N LEU A 156 15.84 23.85 17.14
CA LEU A 156 15.53 23.87 15.72
C LEU A 156 16.79 23.74 14.86
N SER A 157 16.69 23.03 13.74
CA SER A 157 17.75 22.98 12.73
C SER A 157 18.09 24.39 12.22
N PRO A 158 19.31 24.64 11.70
CA PRO A 158 19.69 25.97 11.20
C PRO A 158 18.70 26.55 10.18
N GLU A 159 18.12 25.67 9.35
CA GLU A 159 17.14 26.04 8.34
C GLU A 159 15.75 26.32 8.96
N ALA A 160 15.28 25.47 9.87
CA ALA A 160 14.01 25.62 10.57
C ALA A 160 14.01 26.79 11.59
N GLY A 161 15.18 27.20 12.10
CA GLY A 161 15.36 28.36 12.98
C GLY A 161 15.62 29.68 12.24
N ARG A 162 15.84 29.64 10.92
CA ARG A 162 16.23 30.83 10.16
C ARG A 162 15.18 31.93 10.24
N LYS A 163 15.58 33.10 10.75
CA LYS A 163 14.75 34.32 10.91
C LYS A 163 13.49 34.14 11.78
N VAL A 164 13.45 33.11 12.62
CA VAL A 164 12.33 32.89 13.54
C VAL A 164 12.37 33.92 14.66
N LYS A 165 11.21 34.55 14.91
CA LYS A 165 10.94 35.29 16.14
C LYS A 165 10.05 34.42 17.02
N TYR A 166 10.59 33.96 18.15
CA TYR A 166 9.87 33.09 19.08
C TYR A 166 8.82 33.85 19.89
N VAL A 167 7.74 33.15 20.22
CA VAL A 167 6.66 33.64 21.08
C VAL A 167 6.34 32.62 22.17
N ARG A 168 5.72 33.07 23.26
CA ARG A 168 5.16 32.16 24.26
C ARG A 168 4.04 31.32 23.61
N PRO A 169 3.96 30.00 23.85
CA PRO A 169 2.99 29.10 23.22
C PRO A 169 1.58 29.33 23.78
N LYS A 170 0.95 30.45 23.41
CA LYS A 170 -0.36 30.90 23.92
C LYS A 170 -1.48 30.83 22.89
N LEU A 171 -1.14 30.75 21.61
CA LEU A 171 -2.12 30.77 20.53
C LEU A 171 -2.17 29.41 19.84
N VAL A 172 -3.37 28.96 19.50
CA VAL A 172 -3.60 27.74 18.74
C VAL A 172 -4.09 28.12 17.34
N ALA A 173 -3.45 27.55 16.32
CA ALA A 173 -3.81 27.71 14.92
C ALA A 173 -4.40 26.41 14.38
N GLU A 174 -5.54 26.52 13.71
CA GLU A 174 -6.08 25.42 12.93
C GLU A 174 -5.46 25.41 11.54
N VAL A 175 -4.98 24.23 11.13
CA VAL A 175 -4.21 24.05 9.90
C VAL A 175 -4.72 22.84 9.14
N GLU A 176 -4.94 23.02 7.85
CA GLU A 176 -5.17 21.93 6.90
C GLU A 176 -3.84 21.55 6.25
N PHE A 177 -3.55 20.26 6.16
CA PHE A 177 -2.30 19.75 5.60
C PHE A 177 -2.52 18.43 4.88
N ARG A 178 -1.60 18.10 3.97
CA ARG A 178 -1.74 16.91 3.12
C ARG A 178 -1.33 15.63 3.84
N ALA A 179 -0.23 15.69 4.59
CA ALA A 179 0.33 14.56 5.31
C ALA A 179 1.35 15.02 6.35
N TRP A 180 1.63 14.14 7.30
CA TRP A 180 2.83 14.21 8.14
C TRP A 180 4.02 13.58 7.41
N THR A 181 5.21 14.16 7.51
CA THR A 181 6.46 13.54 7.05
C THR A 181 6.95 12.50 8.05
N ALA A 182 7.88 11.63 7.64
CA ALA A 182 8.53 10.66 8.53
C ALA A 182 9.19 11.35 9.73
N ASP A 183 9.82 12.52 9.50
CA ASP A 183 10.43 13.35 10.53
C ASP A 183 9.44 14.19 11.36
N GLY A 184 8.14 13.87 11.30
CA GLY A 184 7.12 14.52 12.14
C GLY A 184 6.75 15.95 11.74
N ASN A 185 7.00 16.38 10.50
CA ASN A 185 6.65 17.73 10.02
C ASN A 185 5.40 17.74 9.13
N LEU A 186 4.73 18.90 9.04
CA LEU A 186 3.57 19.09 8.17
C LEU A 186 3.97 19.31 6.71
N ARG A 187 3.33 18.57 5.79
CA ARG A 187 3.51 18.73 4.34
C ARG A 187 2.33 19.46 3.71
N HIS A 188 2.63 20.55 2.99
CA HIS A 188 1.65 21.41 2.31
C HIS A 188 0.60 21.98 3.27
N ALA A 189 1.06 22.57 4.38
CA ALA A 189 0.22 23.20 5.39
C ALA A 189 -0.41 24.53 4.90
N SER A 190 -1.66 24.77 5.28
CA SER A 190 -2.40 26.00 5.04
C SER A 190 -3.21 26.41 6.26
N PHE A 191 -3.06 27.65 6.69
CA PHE A 191 -3.75 28.22 7.85
C PHE A 191 -5.25 28.37 7.58
N ARG A 192 -6.08 28.04 8.58
CA ARG A 192 -7.53 28.18 8.51
C ARG A 192 -8.08 29.20 9.51
N GLY A 193 -7.49 29.31 10.70
CA GLY A 193 -7.94 30.26 11.71
C GLY A 193 -7.21 30.09 13.04
N LEU A 194 -7.41 31.02 13.97
CA LEU A 194 -7.03 30.82 15.37
C LEU A 194 -8.18 30.15 16.13
N ARG A 195 -7.82 29.34 17.12
CA ARG A 195 -8.74 28.67 18.05
C ARG A 195 -8.50 29.22 19.44
N GLU A 196 -9.30 30.19 19.82
CA GLU A 196 -9.24 30.84 21.14
C GLU A 196 -9.94 29.99 22.22
N ASP A 197 -10.71 28.98 21.80
CA ASP A 197 -11.46 28.03 22.62
C ASP A 197 -10.63 26.84 23.12
N LYS A 198 -9.34 26.75 22.75
CA LYS A 198 -8.47 25.61 23.06
C LYS A 198 -7.29 26.02 23.92
N ASP A 199 -7.00 25.24 24.96
CA ASP A 199 -5.75 25.36 25.71
C ASP A 199 -4.60 24.84 24.83
N PRO A 200 -3.55 25.65 24.58
CA PRO A 200 -2.36 25.20 23.87
C PRO A 200 -1.76 23.90 24.41
N ARG A 201 -1.82 23.64 25.71
CA ARG A 201 -1.27 22.43 26.34
C ARG A 201 -2.02 21.15 25.98
N GLU A 202 -3.29 21.26 25.58
CA GLU A 202 -4.10 20.13 25.12
C GLU A 202 -3.84 19.78 23.64
N ILE A 203 -3.09 20.62 22.93
CA ILE A 203 -2.81 20.43 21.51
C ILE A 203 -1.68 19.43 21.34
N VAL A 204 -2.08 18.17 21.33
CA VAL A 204 -1.23 17.03 20.98
C VAL A 204 -1.40 16.67 19.50
N ARG A 205 -0.50 15.85 18.97
CA ARG A 205 -0.67 15.31 17.61
C ARG A 205 -1.94 14.47 17.54
N GLU A 206 -2.95 14.95 16.81
CA GLU A 206 -4.16 14.16 16.58
C GLU A 206 -3.82 12.92 15.77
N ARG A 207 -4.15 11.78 16.36
CA ARG A 207 -4.14 10.48 15.71
C ARG A 207 -5.60 10.15 15.41
N PRO A 208 -5.93 9.64 14.21
CA PRO A 208 -7.29 9.20 13.93
C PRO A 208 -7.78 8.29 15.05
N LYS A 209 -8.85 8.69 15.76
CA LYS A 209 -9.48 7.84 16.78
C LYS A 209 -9.98 6.57 16.08
N GLY A 210 -9.36 5.45 16.40
CA GLY A 210 -9.63 4.14 15.79
C GLY A 210 -8.40 3.37 15.31
N ARG A 211 -7.18 3.89 15.47
CA ARG A 211 -5.96 3.13 15.14
C ARG A 211 -5.46 2.37 16.36
N ALA A 212 -5.24 1.06 16.18
CA ALA A 212 -4.48 0.22 17.08
C ALA A 212 -3.14 0.90 17.45
N LYS A 213 -2.65 0.65 18.68
CA LYS A 213 -1.36 1.12 19.21
C LYS A 213 -0.33 1.28 18.09
N GLU A 214 0.27 2.47 17.97
CA GLU A 214 1.48 2.67 17.15
C GLU A 214 2.47 1.58 17.54
N VAL A 215 2.71 0.65 16.63
CA VAL A 215 3.76 -0.34 16.83
C VAL A 215 5.05 0.36 16.42
N PRO A 216 5.98 0.57 17.37
CA PRO A 216 7.22 1.27 17.07
C PRO A 216 7.94 0.54 15.93
N MET A 217 8.47 1.32 14.98
CA MET A 217 9.30 0.80 13.90
C MET A 217 10.45 0.02 14.53
N GLN A 218 10.63 -1.24 14.11
CA GLN A 218 11.70 -2.06 14.66
C GLN A 218 13.05 -1.45 14.30
N LYS A 219 13.91 -1.28 15.32
CA LYS A 219 15.25 -0.71 15.12
C LYS A 219 16.09 -1.69 14.31
N ARG A 220 16.62 -1.23 13.18
CA ARG A 220 17.60 -1.94 12.35
C ARG A 220 18.99 -1.77 12.97
N THR A 221 19.80 -2.82 13.04
CA THR A 221 21.20 -2.71 13.49
C THR A 221 22.21 -2.76 12.34
N VAL A 222 21.82 -3.36 11.21
CA VAL A 222 22.68 -3.53 10.03
C VAL A 222 22.93 -2.21 9.30
N LYS A 223 24.20 -1.86 9.12
CA LYS A 223 24.62 -0.70 8.32
C LYS A 223 24.59 -1.02 6.82
N LEU A 224 23.89 -0.20 6.04
CA LEU A 224 23.82 -0.33 4.58
C LEU A 224 24.97 0.42 3.90
N THR A 225 25.51 -0.15 2.82
CA THR A 225 26.43 0.56 1.93
C THR A 225 25.70 1.05 0.69
N HIS A 226 26.04 2.24 0.20
CA HIS A 226 25.34 2.90 -0.91
C HIS A 226 23.82 2.97 -0.68
N PRO A 227 23.37 3.55 0.47
CA PRO A 227 21.94 3.62 0.81
C PRO A 227 21.12 4.43 -0.21
N ASP A 228 21.76 5.36 -0.90
CA ASP A 228 21.24 6.22 -1.97
C ASP A 228 21.10 5.51 -3.33
N ARG A 229 21.64 4.29 -3.47
CA ARG A 229 21.52 3.52 -4.72
C ARG A 229 20.06 3.33 -5.09
N VAL A 230 19.68 3.75 -6.29
CA VAL A 230 18.32 3.63 -6.81
C VAL A 230 18.08 2.22 -7.34
N TYR A 231 17.04 1.55 -6.85
CA TYR A 231 16.63 0.22 -7.32
C TYR A 231 15.44 0.27 -8.29
N TRP A 232 14.52 1.20 -8.07
CA TRP A 232 13.40 1.48 -8.98
C TRP A 232 13.44 2.95 -9.40
N PRO A 233 14.01 3.28 -10.57
CA PRO A 233 14.14 4.67 -11.02
C PRO A 233 12.80 5.39 -11.19
N ASP A 234 11.82 4.73 -11.78
CA ASP A 234 10.47 5.26 -12.03
C ASP A 234 9.71 5.54 -10.72
N ALA A 235 9.89 4.67 -9.73
CA ALA A 235 9.32 4.84 -8.41
C ALA A 235 10.21 5.67 -7.48
N GLY A 236 11.45 6.01 -7.84
CA GLY A 236 12.43 6.68 -6.97
C GLY A 236 12.70 5.93 -5.66
N VAL A 237 12.66 4.60 -5.65
CA VAL A 237 12.93 3.78 -4.46
C VAL A 237 14.40 3.40 -4.43
N THR A 238 15.08 3.80 -3.35
CA THR A 238 16.50 3.50 -3.09
C THR A 238 16.67 2.25 -2.25
N LYS A 239 17.92 1.81 -2.05
CA LYS A 239 18.28 0.76 -1.09
C LYS A 239 17.78 1.10 0.33
N GLU A 240 17.99 2.33 0.77
CA GLU A 240 17.50 2.79 2.08
C GLU A 240 15.98 2.73 2.15
N GLY A 241 15.28 3.20 1.11
CA GLY A 241 13.82 3.16 1.07
C GLY A 241 13.26 1.73 1.09
N LEU A 242 13.97 0.76 0.49
CA LEU A 242 13.61 -0.65 0.60
C LEU A 242 13.84 -1.20 2.02
N ALA A 243 14.92 -0.81 2.68
CA ALA A 243 15.20 -1.19 4.05
C ALA A 243 14.17 -0.62 5.04
N ASP A 244 13.81 0.66 4.89
CA ASP A 244 12.76 1.33 5.66
C ASP A 244 11.42 0.60 5.51
N TYR A 245 11.05 0.29 4.26
CA TYR A 245 9.84 -0.48 3.97
C TYR A 245 9.81 -1.81 4.72
N TYR A 246 10.88 -2.61 4.62
CA TYR A 246 10.93 -3.91 5.26
C TYR A 246 10.97 -3.82 6.79
N ALA A 247 11.58 -2.79 7.37
CA ALA A 247 11.52 -2.54 8.81
C ALA A 247 10.10 -2.18 9.28
N GLU A 248 9.36 -1.39 8.49
CA GLU A 248 7.97 -1.02 8.81
C GLU A 248 7.00 -2.20 8.65
N VAL A 249 7.20 -3.05 7.64
CA VAL A 249 6.35 -4.23 7.41
C VAL A 249 6.85 -5.50 8.12
N TRP A 250 7.94 -5.43 8.90
CA TRP A 250 8.61 -6.60 9.47
C TRP A 250 7.66 -7.57 10.18
N ARG A 251 6.81 -7.05 11.08
CA ARG A 251 5.83 -7.86 11.84
C ARG A 251 4.84 -8.63 10.96
N PHE A 252 4.60 -8.16 9.73
CA PHE A 252 3.68 -8.77 8.79
C PHE A 252 4.38 -9.74 7.85
N ILE A 253 5.62 -9.43 7.42
CA ILE A 253 6.36 -10.31 6.51
C ILE A 253 7.06 -11.48 7.23
N SER A 254 7.55 -11.27 8.45
CA SER A 254 8.37 -12.25 9.16
C SER A 254 7.72 -13.64 9.33
N PRO A 255 6.40 -13.78 9.59
CA PRO A 255 5.76 -15.10 9.71
C PRO A 255 5.78 -15.92 8.40
N HIS A 256 6.13 -15.29 7.28
CA HIS A 256 6.14 -15.91 5.96
C HIS A 256 7.54 -16.21 5.43
N ILE A 257 8.61 -15.62 6.00
CA ILE A 257 9.97 -15.74 5.46
C ILE A 257 11.00 -16.23 6.47
N VAL A 258 10.75 -16.09 7.77
CA VAL A 258 11.67 -16.55 8.82
C VAL A 258 11.62 -18.07 8.92
N GLY A 259 12.79 -18.69 9.11
CA GLY A 259 12.89 -20.13 9.33
C GLY A 259 12.47 -20.95 8.12
N ARG A 260 12.75 -20.46 6.91
CA ARG A 260 12.42 -21.13 5.64
C ARG A 260 13.60 -21.07 4.67
N PRO A 261 13.80 -22.09 3.84
CA PRO A 261 14.67 -21.96 2.68
C PRO A 261 14.10 -20.90 1.72
N LEU A 262 14.95 -20.00 1.24
CA LEU A 262 14.59 -18.87 0.40
C LEU A 262 15.27 -18.97 -0.97
N ALA A 263 14.49 -18.69 -2.01
CA ALA A 263 15.02 -18.26 -3.29
C ALA A 263 14.90 -16.73 -3.42
N LEU A 264 15.95 -16.09 -3.90
CA LEU A 264 16.08 -14.64 -3.91
C LEU A 264 16.22 -14.16 -5.35
N LEU A 265 15.56 -13.04 -5.69
CA LEU A 265 15.91 -12.30 -6.91
C LEU A 265 16.76 -11.09 -6.52
N ARG A 266 18.03 -11.12 -6.90
CA ARG A 266 19.00 -10.04 -6.63
C ARG A 266 19.16 -9.16 -7.86
N CYS A 267 19.13 -7.85 -7.64
CA CYS A 267 19.33 -6.84 -8.69
C CYS A 267 20.35 -5.79 -8.19
N PRO A 268 21.68 -6.09 -8.26
CA PRO A 268 22.71 -5.22 -7.72
C PRO A 268 22.67 -3.77 -8.23
N SER A 269 22.26 -3.58 -9.48
CA SER A 269 22.14 -2.27 -10.15
C SER A 269 20.69 -1.81 -10.33
N GLY A 270 19.74 -2.38 -9.58
CA GLY A 270 18.31 -2.09 -9.73
C GLY A 270 17.63 -2.86 -10.86
N ILE A 271 16.34 -2.59 -11.06
CA ILE A 271 15.47 -3.40 -11.93
C ILE A 271 15.78 -3.32 -13.43
N GLU A 272 16.56 -2.32 -13.83
CA GLU A 272 17.03 -2.10 -15.22
C GLU A 272 18.33 -2.85 -15.52
N GLY A 273 19.05 -3.28 -14.48
CA GLY A 273 20.29 -4.03 -14.60
C GLY A 273 20.10 -5.55 -14.58
N GLU A 274 21.19 -6.25 -14.27
CA GLU A 274 21.24 -7.72 -14.19
C GLU A 274 20.36 -8.26 -13.04
N LYS A 275 19.77 -9.43 -13.29
CA LYS A 275 18.86 -10.11 -12.36
C LYS A 275 19.36 -11.52 -12.09
N PHE A 276 19.67 -11.81 -10.84
CA PHE A 276 20.19 -13.10 -10.40
C PHE A 276 19.16 -13.82 -9.55
N PHE A 277 18.63 -14.93 -10.04
CA PHE A 277 17.80 -15.81 -9.23
C PHE A 277 18.70 -16.79 -8.47
N GLN A 278 18.70 -16.71 -7.15
CA GLN A 278 19.72 -17.33 -6.31
C GLN A 278 19.09 -18.11 -5.14
N LYS A 279 19.45 -19.38 -5.02
CA LYS A 279 19.04 -20.27 -3.92
C LYS A 279 20.17 -20.64 -2.96
N HIS A 280 21.39 -20.72 -3.48
CA HIS A 280 22.58 -21.14 -2.76
C HIS A 280 23.44 -19.94 -2.33
N ALA A 281 24.33 -20.19 -1.37
CA ALA A 281 25.29 -19.22 -0.86
C ALA A 281 26.10 -18.52 -1.98
N TRP A 282 26.61 -17.32 -1.68
CA TRP A 282 27.59 -16.65 -2.53
C TRP A 282 28.75 -16.09 -1.72
N LYS A 283 29.84 -15.80 -2.44
CA LYS A 283 31.01 -15.15 -1.86
C LYS A 283 30.64 -13.76 -1.32
N GLY A 284 30.96 -13.50 -0.06
CA GLY A 284 30.68 -12.22 0.60
C GLY A 284 29.23 -12.07 1.08
N ILE A 285 28.57 -13.19 1.38
CA ILE A 285 27.24 -13.16 2.02
C ILE A 285 27.29 -12.40 3.35
N ASN A 286 26.23 -11.66 3.66
CA ASN A 286 26.13 -10.91 4.91
C ASN A 286 26.05 -11.90 6.10
N PRO A 287 26.77 -11.65 7.21
CA PRO A 287 26.82 -12.59 8.34
C PRO A 287 25.49 -12.79 9.07
N ASN A 288 24.51 -11.90 8.90
CA ASN A 288 23.18 -12.06 9.46
C ASN A 288 22.28 -12.99 8.62
N ILE A 289 22.72 -13.36 7.41
CA ILE A 289 22.02 -14.34 6.58
C ILE A 289 22.45 -15.75 7.00
N VAL A 290 21.47 -16.63 7.20
CA VAL A 290 21.70 -17.99 7.66
C VAL A 290 21.89 -18.90 6.46
N LEU A 291 22.90 -19.76 6.54
CA LEU A 291 23.12 -20.85 5.60
C LEU A 291 22.58 -22.15 6.17
N VAL A 292 21.76 -22.86 5.41
CA VAL A 292 21.12 -24.11 5.81
C VAL A 292 21.40 -25.20 4.78
N LYS A 293 21.66 -26.43 5.24
CA LYS A 293 21.85 -27.57 4.35
C LYS A 293 20.55 -28.33 4.19
N ASP A 294 20.23 -28.71 2.96
CA ASP A 294 19.09 -29.58 2.69
C ASP A 294 19.37 -30.98 3.28
N PRO A 295 18.55 -31.51 4.21
CA PRO A 295 18.74 -32.85 4.74
C PRO A 295 18.65 -33.97 3.69
N ALA A 296 17.94 -33.75 2.59
CA ALA A 296 17.83 -34.72 1.49
C ALA A 296 19.03 -34.69 0.53
N ASP A 297 19.80 -33.60 0.51
CA ASP A 297 21.05 -33.49 -0.24
C ASP A 297 22.12 -32.70 0.55
N PRO A 298 22.73 -33.31 1.59
CA PRO A 298 23.69 -32.62 2.46
C PRO A 298 25.01 -32.25 1.78
N SER A 299 25.26 -32.83 0.60
CA SER A 299 26.43 -32.57 -0.26
C SER A 299 26.30 -31.33 -1.13
N ASP A 300 25.08 -30.86 -1.38
CA ASP A 300 24.82 -29.68 -2.20
C ASP A 300 25.23 -28.37 -1.48
N GLU A 301 25.34 -27.29 -2.25
CA GLU A 301 25.66 -25.98 -1.71
C GLU A 301 24.58 -25.49 -0.73
N PRO A 302 24.95 -24.88 0.42
CA PRO A 302 23.99 -24.42 1.41
C PRO A 302 22.96 -23.45 0.82
N LEU A 303 21.70 -23.68 1.15
CA LEU A 303 20.57 -22.79 0.88
C LEU A 303 20.55 -21.61 1.85
N ILE A 304 19.74 -20.61 1.52
CA ILE A 304 19.65 -19.35 2.26
C ILE A 304 18.39 -19.32 3.14
N SER A 305 18.52 -18.82 4.37
CA SER A 305 17.42 -18.53 5.30
C SER A 305 17.71 -17.26 6.11
N ILE A 306 16.73 -16.77 6.87
CA ILE A 306 16.89 -15.70 7.86
C ILE A 306 16.15 -16.04 9.14
N ASN A 307 16.62 -15.49 10.26
CA ASN A 307 16.00 -15.68 11.58
C ASN A 307 15.25 -14.44 12.07
N ASP A 308 15.64 -13.25 11.61
CA ASP A 308 15.19 -11.98 12.18
C ASP A 308 15.30 -10.82 11.17
N LEU A 309 15.01 -9.61 11.66
CA LEU A 309 15.04 -8.39 10.88
C LEU A 309 16.45 -8.07 10.35
N ASP A 310 17.49 -8.37 11.11
CA ASP A 310 18.87 -8.10 10.68
C ASP A 310 19.27 -9.05 9.55
N GLY A 311 18.79 -10.30 9.56
CA GLY A 311 18.87 -11.19 8.41
C GLY A 311 18.19 -10.62 7.17
N LEU A 312 16.98 -10.07 7.31
CA LEU A 312 16.27 -9.38 6.22
C LEU A 312 17.04 -8.13 5.72
N MET A 313 17.62 -7.34 6.61
CA MET A 313 18.46 -6.21 6.23
C MET A 313 19.74 -6.67 5.52
N GLY A 314 20.27 -7.85 5.89
CA GLY A 314 21.35 -8.52 5.15
C GLY A 314 20.96 -8.85 3.71
N LEU A 315 19.73 -9.29 3.48
CA LEU A 315 19.18 -9.51 2.14
C LEU A 315 19.08 -8.20 1.35
N VAL A 316 18.56 -7.13 1.96
CA VAL A 316 18.48 -5.79 1.33
C VAL A 316 19.86 -5.26 0.97
N GLN A 317 20.83 -5.35 1.89
CA GLN A 317 22.21 -4.97 1.66
C GLN A 317 22.82 -5.73 0.47
N SER A 318 22.41 -6.97 0.28
CA SER A 318 22.81 -7.88 -0.80
C SER A 318 22.01 -7.69 -2.11
N ALA A 319 21.24 -6.60 -2.20
CA ALA A 319 20.42 -6.21 -3.34
C ALA A 319 19.29 -7.18 -3.71
N VAL A 320 18.74 -7.88 -2.71
CA VAL A 320 17.57 -8.73 -2.89
C VAL A 320 16.32 -7.87 -3.05
N LEU A 321 15.67 -7.97 -4.21
CA LEU A 321 14.43 -7.24 -4.51
C LEU A 321 13.18 -8.13 -4.53
N GLU A 322 13.32 -9.46 -4.59
CA GLU A 322 12.20 -10.38 -4.38
C GLU A 322 12.61 -11.54 -3.47
N ILE A 323 11.73 -11.92 -2.54
CA ILE A 323 11.94 -13.01 -1.58
C ILE A 323 10.89 -14.09 -1.85
N HIS A 324 11.34 -15.30 -2.16
CA HIS A 324 10.50 -16.43 -2.53
C HIS A 324 10.76 -17.60 -1.56
N PRO A 325 10.01 -17.71 -0.46
CA PRO A 325 10.13 -18.83 0.46
C PRO A 325 9.64 -20.13 -0.17
N TRP A 326 10.17 -21.25 0.35
CA TRP A 326 9.59 -22.56 0.14
C TRP A 326 8.23 -22.69 0.85
N GLY A 327 7.39 -23.61 0.37
CA GLY A 327 6.12 -23.98 0.99
C GLY A 327 6.24 -24.81 2.26
N SER A 328 7.45 -25.08 2.74
CA SER A 328 7.74 -25.75 4.03
C SER A 328 8.69 -24.88 4.86
N SER A 329 8.86 -25.26 6.13
CA SER A 329 9.79 -24.59 7.05
C SER A 329 11.00 -25.46 7.34
N LEU A 330 12.02 -24.88 7.98
CA LEU A 330 13.22 -25.62 8.37
C LEU A 330 12.96 -26.69 9.44
N THR A 331 11.82 -26.64 10.13
CA THR A 331 11.46 -27.66 11.14
C THR A 331 11.04 -28.97 10.51
N ASP A 332 10.40 -28.93 9.34
CA ASP A 332 10.03 -30.10 8.55
C ASP A 332 10.03 -29.73 7.05
N TRP A 333 11.07 -30.17 6.36
CA TRP A 333 11.30 -29.84 4.95
C TRP A 333 10.39 -30.62 4.01
N GLU A 334 9.93 -31.80 4.44
CA GLU A 334 9.20 -32.76 3.61
C GLU A 334 7.67 -32.62 3.75
N LYS A 335 7.23 -31.87 4.75
CA LYS A 335 5.81 -31.59 5.03
C LYS A 335 5.50 -30.11 4.78
N PRO A 336 5.02 -29.74 3.58
CA PRO A 336 4.59 -28.37 3.31
C PRO A 336 3.49 -27.91 4.28
N ASP A 337 3.58 -26.65 4.69
CA ASP A 337 2.63 -25.99 5.61
C ASP A 337 1.77 -24.93 4.90
N LEU A 338 1.82 -24.89 3.58
CA LEU A 338 0.94 -24.11 2.72
C LEU A 338 0.88 -24.68 1.30
N ILE A 339 -0.18 -24.34 0.58
CA ILE A 339 -0.30 -24.52 -0.87
C ILE A 339 -0.64 -23.18 -1.55
N VAL A 340 -0.21 -23.03 -2.79
CA VAL A 340 -0.39 -21.83 -3.62
C VAL A 340 -0.94 -22.22 -4.99
N LEU A 341 -2.07 -21.62 -5.37
CA LEU A 341 -2.56 -21.57 -6.74
C LEU A 341 -2.20 -20.19 -7.31
N ASP A 342 -1.26 -20.15 -8.26
CA ASP A 342 -0.85 -18.91 -8.93
C ASP A 342 -1.67 -18.74 -10.22
N LEU A 343 -2.56 -17.75 -10.22
CA LEU A 343 -3.45 -17.45 -11.33
C LEU A 343 -2.76 -16.46 -12.26
N ASP A 344 -2.09 -16.97 -13.29
CA ASP A 344 -1.29 -16.19 -14.24
C ASP A 344 -2.09 -15.95 -15.54
N PRO A 345 -2.68 -14.76 -15.72
CA PRO A 345 -3.43 -14.44 -16.93
C PRO A 345 -2.52 -14.36 -18.16
N GLY A 346 -2.99 -14.93 -19.26
CA GLY A 346 -2.47 -14.66 -20.59
C GLY A 346 -2.67 -13.21 -21.01
N GLU A 347 -2.15 -12.87 -22.19
CA GLU A 347 -2.44 -11.57 -22.79
C GLU A 347 -3.94 -11.44 -23.08
N ASP A 348 -4.44 -10.21 -22.99
CA ASP A 348 -5.83 -9.81 -23.24
C ASP A 348 -6.89 -10.35 -22.27
N VAL A 349 -6.50 -11.05 -21.20
CA VAL A 349 -7.42 -11.42 -20.13
C VAL A 349 -7.77 -10.20 -19.28
N ALA A 350 -9.05 -9.87 -19.20
CA ALA A 350 -9.56 -8.78 -18.37
C ALA A 350 -9.34 -9.06 -16.87
N TRP A 351 -9.05 -8.01 -16.10
CA TRP A 351 -8.81 -8.12 -14.65
C TRP A 351 -9.97 -8.80 -13.89
N GLN A 352 -11.21 -8.50 -14.28
CA GLN A 352 -12.39 -9.13 -13.69
C GLN A 352 -12.36 -10.65 -13.82
N ALA A 353 -11.93 -11.19 -14.96
CA ALA A 353 -11.81 -12.64 -15.15
C ALA A 353 -10.79 -13.29 -14.21
N VAL A 354 -9.74 -12.55 -13.82
CA VAL A 354 -8.75 -13.01 -12.83
C VAL A 354 -9.35 -13.03 -11.42
N ILE A 355 -10.17 -12.03 -11.08
CA ILE A 355 -10.92 -12.01 -9.81
C ILE A 355 -11.88 -13.19 -9.75
N ASP A 356 -12.65 -13.41 -10.81
CA ASP A 356 -13.61 -14.52 -10.88
C ASP A 356 -12.91 -15.88 -10.72
N ALA A 357 -11.74 -16.04 -11.35
CA ALA A 357 -10.90 -17.23 -11.18
C ALA A 357 -10.39 -17.41 -9.74
N ALA A 358 -10.04 -16.33 -9.05
CA ALA A 358 -9.63 -16.38 -7.65
C ALA A 358 -10.78 -16.75 -6.71
N LEU A 359 -11.98 -16.23 -6.96
CA LEU A 359 -13.19 -16.60 -6.21
C LEU A 359 -13.58 -18.07 -6.45
N GLU A 360 -13.42 -18.57 -7.68
CA GLU A 360 -13.65 -19.99 -7.97
C GLU A 360 -12.63 -20.88 -7.26
N ALA A 361 -11.33 -20.53 -7.31
CA ALA A 361 -10.29 -21.25 -6.58
C ALA A 361 -10.52 -21.23 -5.05
N LYS A 362 -10.98 -20.10 -4.50
CA LYS A 362 -11.41 -19.98 -3.10
C LYS A 362 -12.51 -20.99 -2.78
N GLN A 363 -13.56 -21.05 -3.62
CA GLN A 363 -14.69 -21.93 -3.38
C GLN A 363 -14.23 -23.39 -3.37
N ARG A 364 -13.42 -23.81 -4.36
CA ARG A 364 -12.90 -25.19 -4.43
C ARG A 364 -12.04 -25.58 -3.23
N LEU A 365 -11.22 -24.66 -2.72
CA LEU A 365 -10.46 -24.89 -1.48
C LEU A 365 -11.39 -24.99 -0.26
N THR A 366 -12.39 -24.12 -0.18
CA THR A 366 -13.38 -24.12 0.91
C THR A 366 -14.20 -25.42 0.92
N ASP A 367 -14.63 -25.90 -0.25
CA ASP A 367 -15.35 -27.17 -0.42
C ASP A 367 -14.49 -28.38 -0.02
N ALA A 368 -13.17 -28.26 -0.15
CA ALA A 368 -12.20 -29.24 0.33
C ALA A 368 -11.89 -29.12 1.84
N GLY A 369 -12.56 -28.23 2.56
CA GLY A 369 -12.36 -28.00 3.99
C GLY A 369 -11.14 -27.15 4.33
N LEU A 370 -10.59 -26.41 3.36
CA LEU A 370 -9.39 -25.58 3.52
C LEU A 370 -9.77 -24.09 3.52
N ALA A 371 -9.12 -23.32 4.40
CA ALA A 371 -9.22 -21.86 4.37
C ALA A 371 -8.45 -21.31 3.17
N ALA A 372 -9.02 -20.35 2.45
CA ALA A 372 -8.34 -19.71 1.33
C ALA A 372 -8.08 -18.23 1.64
N PHE A 373 -6.88 -17.78 1.35
CA PHE A 373 -6.42 -16.41 1.46
C PHE A 373 -5.96 -15.92 0.08
N VAL A 374 -6.06 -14.62 -0.18
CA VAL A 374 -5.70 -14.05 -1.47
C VAL A 374 -4.67 -12.95 -1.30
N LYS A 375 -3.78 -12.83 -2.30
CA LYS A 375 -2.87 -11.71 -2.43
C LYS A 375 -2.68 -11.33 -3.89
N THR A 376 -2.42 -10.04 -4.14
CA THR A 376 -1.90 -9.65 -5.44
C THR A 376 -0.52 -10.25 -5.64
N SER A 377 -0.19 -10.65 -6.87
CA SER A 377 1.18 -11.09 -7.19
C SER A 377 2.16 -9.91 -7.21
N GLY A 378 1.68 -8.67 -7.40
CA GLY A 378 2.51 -7.52 -7.78
C GLY A 378 2.99 -7.58 -9.25
N GLY A 379 2.47 -8.55 -10.02
CA GLY A 379 2.69 -8.72 -11.45
C GLY A 379 1.39 -8.51 -12.21
N LYS A 380 0.88 -9.57 -12.87
CA LYS A 380 -0.39 -9.55 -13.62
C LYS A 380 -1.52 -10.32 -12.94
N GLY A 381 -1.17 -11.27 -12.07
CA GLY A 381 -2.09 -12.27 -11.51
C GLY A 381 -2.37 -12.13 -10.01
N LEU A 382 -3.10 -13.11 -9.49
CA LEU A 382 -3.42 -13.31 -8.08
C LEU A 382 -2.84 -14.63 -7.58
N HIS A 383 -2.43 -14.69 -6.32
CA HIS A 383 -2.19 -15.97 -5.67
C HIS A 383 -3.34 -16.26 -4.71
N VAL A 384 -3.90 -17.45 -4.80
CA VAL A 384 -4.81 -18.01 -3.80
C VAL A 384 -4.03 -19.03 -2.98
N VAL A 385 -3.98 -18.85 -1.66
CA VAL A 385 -3.08 -19.57 -0.76
C VAL A 385 -3.90 -20.19 0.36
N SER A 386 -3.63 -21.46 0.68
CA SER A 386 -4.17 -22.11 1.87
C SER A 386 -3.03 -22.49 2.82
N PRO A 387 -3.11 -22.13 4.12
CA PRO A 387 -2.26 -22.72 5.13
C PRO A 387 -2.61 -24.22 5.30
N LEU A 388 -1.63 -25.05 5.61
CA LEU A 388 -1.81 -26.47 5.89
C LEU A 388 -1.20 -26.83 7.24
N GLU A 389 -1.81 -27.80 7.93
CA GLU A 389 -1.07 -28.55 8.93
C GLU A 389 0.00 -29.41 8.21
N PRO A 390 1.27 -29.39 8.66
CA PRO A 390 2.37 -30.09 7.99
C PRO A 390 2.31 -31.62 8.21
N LYS A 391 1.30 -32.27 7.62
CA LYS A 391 1.06 -33.73 7.69
C LYS A 391 1.18 -34.39 6.32
N ALA A 392 0.70 -33.73 5.27
CA ALA A 392 0.84 -34.18 3.89
C ALA A 392 2.27 -34.00 3.41
N ASP A 393 2.76 -34.93 2.57
CA ASP A 393 4.02 -34.72 1.86
C ASP A 393 3.84 -33.87 0.59
N TRP A 394 4.95 -33.49 -0.03
CA TRP A 394 4.96 -32.73 -1.28
C TRP A 394 4.21 -33.39 -2.43
N SER A 395 4.20 -34.72 -2.51
CA SER A 395 3.52 -35.44 -3.59
C SER A 395 2.00 -35.30 -3.46
N ALA A 396 1.49 -35.42 -2.24
CA ALA A 396 0.07 -35.23 -1.91
C ALA A 396 -0.37 -33.77 -2.15
N ALA A 397 0.42 -32.79 -1.70
CA ALA A 397 0.13 -31.37 -1.92
C ALA A 397 0.11 -31.01 -3.42
N LYS A 398 1.07 -31.51 -4.20
CA LYS A 398 1.12 -31.34 -5.66
C LYS A 398 -0.08 -31.99 -6.34
N ALA A 399 -0.40 -33.23 -5.97
CA ALA A 399 -1.50 -33.97 -6.59
C ALA A 399 -2.85 -33.28 -6.33
N PHE A 400 -3.08 -32.80 -5.11
CA PHE A 400 -4.30 -32.07 -4.77
C PHE A 400 -4.43 -30.76 -5.56
N THR A 401 -3.39 -29.93 -5.57
CA THR A 401 -3.43 -28.64 -6.28
C THR A 401 -3.52 -28.83 -7.79
N LYS A 402 -2.89 -29.87 -8.34
CA LYS A 402 -3.08 -30.30 -9.73
C LYS A 402 -4.54 -30.68 -10.01
N SER A 403 -5.17 -31.45 -9.13
CA SER A 403 -6.59 -31.82 -9.28
C SER A 403 -7.50 -30.60 -9.32
N ILE A 404 -7.25 -29.59 -8.49
CA ILE A 404 -8.01 -28.33 -8.54
C ILE A 404 -7.79 -27.65 -9.90
N ALA A 405 -6.53 -27.44 -10.31
CA ALA A 405 -6.20 -26.78 -11.57
C ALA A 405 -6.79 -27.49 -12.80
N ASP A 406 -6.70 -28.82 -12.86
CA ASP A 406 -7.27 -29.62 -13.94
C ASP A 406 -8.80 -29.58 -13.93
N SER A 407 -9.44 -29.59 -12.76
CA SER A 407 -10.90 -29.48 -12.66
C SER A 407 -11.39 -28.13 -13.17
N MET A 408 -10.73 -27.02 -12.81
CA MET A 408 -11.05 -25.70 -13.36
C MET A 408 -10.88 -25.69 -14.88
N ALA A 409 -9.76 -26.20 -15.40
CA ALA A 409 -9.51 -26.32 -16.83
C ALA A 409 -10.52 -27.21 -17.56
N SER A 410 -11.04 -28.26 -16.91
CA SER A 410 -12.08 -29.12 -17.47
C SER A 410 -13.46 -28.47 -17.47
N ASP A 411 -13.80 -27.75 -16.40
CA ASP A 411 -15.12 -27.12 -16.24
C ASP A 411 -15.28 -25.89 -17.14
N ALA A 412 -14.19 -25.18 -17.41
CA ALA A 412 -14.18 -24.03 -18.31
C ALA A 412 -12.91 -23.98 -19.19
N PRO A 413 -12.78 -24.86 -20.20
CA PRO A 413 -11.59 -24.99 -21.03
C PRO A 413 -11.28 -23.75 -21.87
N ASP A 414 -12.27 -22.90 -22.12
CA ASP A 414 -12.10 -21.62 -22.82
C ASP A 414 -11.55 -20.52 -21.93
N ARG A 415 -11.61 -20.67 -20.60
CA ARG A 415 -11.13 -19.70 -19.60
C ARG A 415 -9.81 -20.13 -18.97
N TYR A 416 -9.64 -21.42 -18.75
CA TYR A 416 -8.56 -21.96 -17.93
C TYR A 416 -7.71 -22.99 -18.65
N VAL A 417 -6.45 -23.06 -18.23
CA VAL A 417 -5.49 -24.07 -18.61
C VAL A 417 -4.69 -24.45 -17.37
N SER A 418 -4.35 -25.74 -17.21
CA SER A 418 -3.54 -26.21 -16.08
C SER A 418 -2.06 -26.41 -16.45
N THR A 419 -1.76 -26.64 -17.73
CA THR A 419 -0.39 -26.89 -18.22
C THR A 419 -0.20 -26.43 -19.67
N ILE A 420 0.23 -25.17 -19.89
CA ILE A 420 0.73 -24.71 -21.21
C ILE A 420 1.77 -23.58 -21.05
N THR A 421 2.63 -23.40 -22.05
CA THR A 421 3.60 -22.29 -22.11
C THR A 421 2.89 -20.95 -22.24
N LYS A 422 3.49 -19.87 -21.70
CA LYS A 422 2.88 -18.53 -21.68
C LYS A 422 2.46 -18.00 -23.05
N SER A 423 3.28 -18.26 -24.08
CA SER A 423 3.01 -17.89 -25.49
C SER A 423 1.78 -18.56 -26.09
N LYS A 424 1.20 -19.57 -25.44
CA LYS A 424 0.01 -20.29 -25.91
C LYS A 424 -1.25 -19.98 -25.08
N ARG A 425 -1.16 -19.05 -24.12
CA ARG A 425 -2.23 -18.71 -23.16
C ARG A 425 -3.15 -17.58 -23.61
N HIS A 426 -3.17 -17.22 -24.90
CA HIS A 426 -3.99 -16.10 -25.39
C HIS A 426 -5.45 -16.25 -24.93
N GLY A 427 -5.98 -15.23 -24.23
CA GLY A 427 -7.33 -15.21 -23.69
C GLY A 427 -7.62 -16.16 -22.52
N LYS A 428 -6.62 -16.89 -21.98
CA LYS A 428 -6.81 -17.88 -20.90
C LYS A 428 -5.96 -17.59 -19.67
N ILE A 429 -6.41 -18.06 -18.51
CA ILE A 429 -5.67 -17.99 -17.24
C ILE A 429 -5.00 -19.35 -16.98
N LEU A 430 -3.68 -19.34 -16.74
CA LEU A 430 -3.02 -20.51 -16.19
C LEU A 430 -3.34 -20.60 -14.70
N VAL A 431 -3.88 -21.74 -14.28
CA VAL A 431 -3.96 -22.13 -12.88
C VAL A 431 -2.68 -22.89 -12.52
N ASP A 432 -1.63 -22.17 -12.15
CA ASP A 432 -0.31 -22.73 -11.88
C ASP A 432 -0.26 -23.40 -10.50
N TYR A 433 -0.25 -24.72 -10.51
CA TYR A 433 -0.09 -25.57 -9.33
C TYR A 433 1.36 -26.00 -9.08
N LEU A 434 2.32 -25.66 -9.95
CA LEU A 434 3.71 -26.13 -9.88
C LEU A 434 4.51 -25.49 -8.75
N ARG A 435 3.90 -24.54 -8.01
CA ARG A 435 4.45 -23.97 -6.78
C ARG A 435 4.44 -24.94 -5.60
N ASN A 436 3.73 -26.06 -5.73
CA ASN A 436 3.44 -27.00 -4.64
C ASN A 436 4.27 -28.28 -4.72
N GLN A 437 5.52 -28.18 -5.17
CA GLN A 437 6.47 -29.30 -5.20
C GLN A 437 7.72 -28.94 -4.40
N ARG A 438 8.42 -29.95 -3.89
CA ARG A 438 9.67 -29.77 -3.14
C ARG A 438 10.64 -28.87 -3.91
N GLY A 439 11.20 -27.87 -3.24
CA GLY A 439 12.14 -26.92 -3.85
C GLY A 439 11.54 -25.81 -4.71
N ALA A 440 10.22 -25.85 -4.97
CA ALA A 440 9.51 -24.75 -5.61
C ALA A 440 9.23 -23.63 -4.60
N THR A 441 9.07 -22.43 -5.14
CA THR A 441 8.89 -21.21 -4.35
C THR A 441 7.83 -20.31 -4.97
N ALA A 442 7.24 -19.45 -4.14
CA ALA A 442 6.34 -18.39 -4.56
C ALA A 442 6.71 -17.12 -3.82
N VAL A 443 6.53 -15.95 -4.47
CA VAL A 443 6.85 -14.66 -3.85
C VAL A 443 6.08 -14.49 -2.53
N ALA A 444 6.79 -14.11 -1.48
CA ALA A 444 6.23 -13.98 -0.14
C ALA A 444 5.15 -12.87 -0.11
N PRO A 445 4.12 -13.01 0.74
CA PRO A 445 3.36 -11.88 1.23
C PRO A 445 4.28 -10.71 1.63
N TYR A 446 3.92 -9.49 1.24
CA TYR A 446 4.67 -8.26 1.52
C TYR A 446 6.05 -8.13 0.86
N SER A 447 6.53 -9.13 0.12
CA SER A 447 7.77 -8.98 -0.66
C SER A 447 7.56 -8.09 -1.88
N THR A 448 8.57 -7.28 -2.17
CA THR A 448 8.64 -6.43 -3.37
C THR A 448 8.78 -7.24 -4.66
N ARG A 449 8.47 -6.60 -5.79
CA ARG A 449 8.65 -7.13 -7.15
C ARG A 449 9.68 -6.31 -7.90
N ALA A 450 10.61 -6.97 -8.58
CA ALA A 450 11.66 -6.35 -9.40
C ALA A 450 11.11 -5.92 -10.77
N ARG A 451 10.09 -5.07 -10.74
CA ARG A 451 9.33 -4.54 -11.89
C ARG A 451 9.07 -3.04 -11.67
N PRO A 452 8.78 -2.27 -12.74
CA PRO A 452 8.38 -0.87 -12.61
C PRO A 452 7.26 -0.67 -11.59
N GLY A 453 7.32 0.45 -10.87
CA GLY A 453 6.37 0.86 -9.85
C GLY A 453 6.69 0.37 -8.43
N ALA A 454 7.72 -0.47 -8.25
CA ALA A 454 8.07 -1.07 -6.96
C ALA A 454 6.88 -1.77 -6.28
N ALA A 455 6.13 -2.53 -7.09
CA ALA A 455 4.96 -3.25 -6.63
C ALA A 455 5.29 -4.28 -5.54
N VAL A 456 4.30 -4.58 -4.71
CA VAL A 456 4.39 -5.53 -3.59
C VAL A 456 3.39 -6.64 -3.82
N SER A 457 3.77 -7.88 -3.48
CA SER A 457 2.84 -9.01 -3.39
C SER A 457 1.95 -8.84 -2.16
N ALA A 458 0.79 -8.20 -2.32
CA ALA A 458 0.00 -7.65 -1.23
C ALA A 458 -1.13 -8.59 -0.77
N PRO A 459 -1.11 -9.07 0.49
CA PRO A 459 -2.25 -9.73 1.13
C PRO A 459 -3.52 -8.89 1.08
N LEU A 460 -4.64 -9.53 0.75
CA LEU A 460 -5.95 -8.91 0.71
C LEU A 460 -6.98 -9.72 1.51
N GLN A 461 -7.95 -9.02 2.10
CA GLN A 461 -9.24 -9.57 2.45
C GLN A 461 -10.02 -9.88 1.17
N TRP A 462 -10.96 -10.81 1.25
CA TRP A 462 -11.73 -11.18 0.05
C TRP A 462 -12.71 -10.08 -0.39
N ASP A 463 -13.21 -9.28 0.55
CA ASP A 463 -14.17 -8.19 0.30
C ASP A 463 -13.53 -6.92 -0.28
N GLU A 464 -12.22 -6.73 -0.12
CA GLU A 464 -11.49 -5.64 -0.78
C GLU A 464 -11.09 -5.96 -2.22
N LEU A 465 -11.10 -7.24 -2.62
CA LEU A 465 -10.75 -7.63 -3.98
C LEU A 465 -11.84 -7.19 -4.97
N GLY A 466 -11.53 -6.16 -5.75
CA GLY A 466 -12.43 -5.62 -6.76
C GLY A 466 -11.69 -4.98 -7.93
N SER A 467 -12.45 -4.48 -8.91
CA SER A 467 -11.92 -3.90 -10.14
C SER A 467 -11.02 -2.67 -9.92
N GLY A 468 -11.17 -1.98 -8.79
CA GLY A 468 -10.35 -0.84 -8.39
C GLY A 468 -8.96 -1.18 -7.87
N ILE A 469 -8.71 -2.43 -7.45
CA ILE A 469 -7.40 -2.90 -6.97
C ILE A 469 -6.77 -3.74 -8.08
N GLY A 470 -5.97 -3.10 -8.94
CA GLY A 470 -5.20 -3.80 -9.96
C GLY A 470 -4.10 -4.73 -9.40
N PRO A 471 -3.51 -5.59 -10.23
CA PRO A 471 -2.57 -6.64 -9.79
C PRO A 471 -1.24 -6.10 -9.21
N ALA A 472 -0.90 -4.84 -9.49
CA ALA A 472 0.30 -4.16 -9.01
C ALA A 472 -0.03 -2.84 -8.28
N TYR A 473 -1.24 -2.74 -7.72
CA TYR A 473 -1.75 -1.52 -7.08
C TYR A 473 -0.94 -1.07 -5.85
N PHE A 474 -0.55 -2.05 -5.03
CA PHE A 474 0.23 -1.78 -3.83
C PHE A 474 1.72 -1.82 -4.12
N THR A 475 2.43 -0.86 -3.56
CA THR A 475 3.84 -0.60 -3.79
C THR A 475 4.55 -0.34 -2.46
N VAL A 476 5.88 -0.31 -2.50
CA VAL A 476 6.72 0.10 -1.37
C VAL A 476 6.25 1.41 -0.73
N LYS A 477 5.74 2.35 -1.54
CA LYS A 477 5.35 3.69 -1.08
C LYS A 477 3.98 3.78 -0.41
N ASN A 478 3.03 2.92 -0.78
CA ASN A 478 1.65 3.02 -0.26
C ASN A 478 1.28 1.89 0.71
N MET A 479 1.98 0.75 0.68
CA MET A 479 1.68 -0.40 1.53
C MET A 479 1.76 -0.09 3.04
N PRO A 480 2.76 0.65 3.55
CA PRO A 480 2.80 0.91 4.99
C PRO A 480 1.69 1.85 5.47
N SER A 481 1.32 2.83 4.65
CA SER A 481 0.14 3.68 4.89
C SER A 481 -1.16 2.88 4.91
N ARG A 482 -1.30 1.92 3.99
CA ARG A 482 -2.42 0.97 3.96
C ARG A 482 -2.46 0.13 5.23
N LEU A 483 -1.38 -0.58 5.56
CA LEU A 483 -1.30 -1.47 6.71
C LEU A 483 -1.61 -0.76 8.02
N SER A 484 -1.11 0.46 8.16
CA SER A 484 -1.42 1.26 9.33
C SER A 484 -2.91 1.66 9.34
N SER A 485 -3.55 1.90 8.19
CA SER A 485 -4.99 2.29 8.13
C SER A 485 -5.97 1.15 8.39
N LEU A 486 -5.53 -0.10 8.28
CA LEU A 486 -6.35 -1.28 8.55
C LEU A 486 -6.48 -1.51 10.05
N SER A 487 -7.63 -2.03 10.48
CA SER A 487 -7.86 -2.46 11.87
C SER A 487 -7.04 -3.70 12.22
N SER A 488 -6.75 -4.55 11.25
CA SER A 488 -6.00 -5.79 11.37
C SER A 488 -5.31 -6.16 10.06
N ASP A 489 -4.29 -7.02 10.14
CA ASP A 489 -3.68 -7.65 8.96
C ASP A 489 -4.73 -8.50 8.21
N PRO A 490 -4.89 -8.36 6.88
CA PRO A 490 -5.72 -9.24 6.08
C PRO A 490 -5.48 -10.74 6.29
N TRP A 491 -4.25 -11.11 6.64
CA TRP A 491 -3.80 -12.47 6.87
C TRP A 491 -3.49 -12.77 8.35
N ALA A 492 -4.04 -11.99 9.29
CA ALA A 492 -3.83 -12.19 10.74
C ALA A 492 -4.11 -13.63 11.19
N GLU A 493 -5.17 -14.25 10.64
CA GLU A 493 -5.59 -15.61 10.96
C GLU A 493 -4.97 -16.69 10.05
N PHE A 494 -3.94 -16.35 9.27
CA PHE A 494 -3.39 -17.29 8.27
C PHE A 494 -2.87 -18.58 8.91
N ARG A 495 -2.15 -18.50 10.04
CA ARG A 495 -1.60 -19.71 10.68
C ARG A 495 -2.63 -20.46 11.52
N SER A 496 -3.54 -19.75 12.18
CA SER A 496 -4.62 -20.34 12.99
C SER A 496 -5.64 -21.08 12.12
N ALA A 497 -5.79 -20.70 10.86
CA ALA A 497 -6.68 -21.35 9.90
C ALA A 497 -6.09 -22.59 9.20
N ALA A 498 -4.90 -23.05 9.61
CA ALA A 498 -4.27 -24.24 9.05
C ALA A 498 -5.15 -25.49 9.27
N ALA A 499 -5.35 -26.27 8.21
CA ALA A 499 -6.09 -27.52 8.25
C ALA A 499 -5.26 -28.64 7.58
N PRO A 500 -5.43 -29.91 7.97
CA PRO A 500 -4.77 -31.01 7.30
C PRO A 500 -5.34 -31.18 5.89
N LEU A 501 -4.47 -31.46 4.92
CA LEU A 501 -4.93 -31.85 3.60
C LEU A 501 -5.66 -33.19 3.70
N ALA A 502 -6.93 -33.24 3.27
CA ALA A 502 -7.70 -34.46 3.28
C ALA A 502 -6.96 -35.51 2.42
N THR A 503 -6.42 -36.55 3.07
CA THR A 503 -5.94 -37.72 2.34
C THR A 503 -7.16 -38.36 1.70
N ALA A 504 -7.07 -38.66 0.40
CA ALA A 504 -8.13 -39.37 -0.29
C ALA A 504 -8.42 -40.66 0.48
N SER A 505 -9.48 -40.66 1.29
CA SER A 505 -10.04 -41.89 1.84
C SER A 505 -10.29 -42.78 0.63
N LYS A 506 -9.72 -43.98 0.65
CA LYS A 506 -10.07 -45.04 -0.31
C LYS A 506 -11.59 -45.12 -0.31
N ARG A 507 -12.25 -44.50 -1.30
CA ARG A 507 -13.67 -44.71 -1.59
C ARG A 507 -13.80 -46.22 -1.73
N SER A 508 -14.35 -46.86 -0.70
CA SER A 508 -14.64 -48.27 -0.76
C SER A 508 -15.58 -48.45 -1.94
N ARG A 509 -15.19 -49.31 -2.88
CA ARG A 509 -16.08 -49.84 -3.90
C ARG A 509 -17.35 -50.34 -3.22
N LYS A 510 -18.45 -49.61 -3.33
CA LYS A 510 -19.77 -50.25 -3.35
C LYS A 510 -20.12 -50.46 -4.81
N ARG A 511 -19.82 -51.67 -5.28
CA ARG A 511 -20.62 -52.31 -6.33
C ARG A 511 -22.03 -52.45 -5.76
N SER A 512 -23.01 -51.88 -6.43
CA SER A 512 -24.40 -52.34 -6.42
C SER A 512 -24.80 -52.54 -7.87
#